data_AF-A0A976P869-F1
#
_entry.id   AF-A0A976P869-F1
#
_cell.length_a   1.000
_cell.length_b   1.000
_cell.length_c   1.000
_cell.angle_alpha   90.00
_cell.angle_beta   90.00
_cell.angle_gamma   90.00
#
_symmetry.space_group_name_H-M   'P 1'
#
loop_
_entity.id
_entity.type
_entity.pdbx_description
1 polymer ?
#
loop_
_entity_poly.entity_id
_entity_poly.type
_entity_poly.pdbx_seq_one_letter_code
_entity_poly.pdbx_strand_id
1 'polypeptide(L)'
;MNIKSSLIGLAGAAALSVTLSAPASAVTITGGVSDISFNTTDPGLIISAAPLSFGSITLNNVNDFQFVDVMRIGTPEGTVNTNFLSLFGEDTTPLPISATFTFSSPASLVGSVSGSTFGYIAPLTSCGFLAGGCGAVSWGAPILFNFGNGGQFKVELFDTTFGTPGAADVKARFTLLANSVPEPATWAMLIFGFGAIGAAMRRRQRQTVSYTFA
;
A
#
# COMPACT_ATOMS: atom_id res chain seq x y z
N MET A 1 19.88 65.08 -47.84
CA MET A 1 19.33 65.20 -46.47
C MET A 1 18.13 64.25 -46.41
N ASN A 2 18.35 62.98 -46.02
CA ASN A 2 18.08 62.43 -44.67
C ASN A 2 16.59 62.53 -44.28
N ILE A 3 15.82 61.53 -43.85
CA ILE A 3 15.97 60.13 -43.44
C ILE A 3 14.54 59.53 -43.55
N LYS A 4 14.35 58.31 -44.09
CA LYS A 4 13.10 57.53 -43.91
C LYS A 4 13.27 56.70 -42.64
N SER A 5 12.51 57.00 -41.59
CA SER A 5 12.53 56.29 -40.30
C SER A 5 11.90 54.90 -40.44
N SER A 6 12.72 53.88 -40.22
CA SER A 6 12.36 52.47 -40.13
C SER A 6 11.59 52.19 -38.84
N LEU A 7 10.37 51.65 -38.95
CA LEU A 7 9.60 51.07 -37.85
C LEU A 7 10.12 49.65 -37.61
N ILE A 8 10.99 49.50 -36.60
CA ILE A 8 11.43 48.21 -36.09
C ILE A 8 10.30 47.64 -35.24
N GLY A 9 9.67 46.58 -35.73
CA GLY A 9 8.65 45.80 -35.01
C GLY A 9 9.27 45.06 -33.82
N LEU A 10 8.90 45.48 -32.61
CA LEU A 10 9.24 44.80 -31.37
C LEU A 10 8.16 43.74 -31.08
N ALA A 11 8.33 42.52 -31.58
CA ALA A 11 7.51 41.39 -31.17
C ALA A 11 8.08 40.81 -29.85
N GLY A 12 7.57 41.32 -28.73
CA GLY A 12 7.84 40.76 -27.40
C GLY A 12 7.16 39.39 -27.25
N ALA A 13 7.95 38.33 -27.12
CA ALA A 13 7.44 37.00 -26.78
C ALA A 13 7.08 36.97 -25.29
N ALA A 14 5.78 37.00 -24.98
CA ALA A 14 5.28 36.76 -23.64
C ALA A 14 5.40 35.26 -23.32
N ALA A 15 6.30 34.91 -22.39
CA ALA A 15 6.41 33.57 -21.86
C ALA A 15 5.29 33.34 -20.84
N LEU A 16 4.19 32.71 -21.26
CA LEU A 16 3.19 32.15 -20.35
C LEU A 16 3.82 30.94 -19.63
N SER A 17 4.17 31.10 -18.36
CA SER A 17 4.54 29.98 -17.48
C SER A 17 3.26 29.21 -17.10
N VAL A 18 2.92 28.16 -17.85
CA VAL A 18 1.91 27.19 -17.42
C VAL A 18 2.53 26.31 -16.35
N THR A 19 2.18 26.56 -15.09
CA THR A 19 2.47 25.63 -13.99
C THR A 19 1.56 24.41 -14.16
N LEU A 20 2.05 23.37 -14.83
CA LEU A 20 1.40 22.06 -14.87
C LEU A 20 1.52 21.45 -13.46
N SER A 21 0.48 21.57 -12.64
CA SER A 21 0.36 20.77 -11.42
C SER A 21 0.28 19.30 -11.84
N ALA A 22 1.21 18.45 -11.38
CA ALA A 22 1.12 17.03 -11.60
C ALA A 22 -0.24 16.50 -11.07
N PRO A 23 -0.92 15.59 -11.79
CA PRO A 23 -2.14 14.99 -11.27
C PRO A 23 -1.81 14.19 -10.01
N ALA A 24 -2.44 14.54 -8.88
CA ALA A 24 -2.47 13.66 -7.73
C ALA A 24 -3.29 12.42 -8.11
N SER A 25 -2.62 11.29 -8.37
CA SER A 25 -3.30 10.02 -8.62
C SER A 25 -3.53 9.34 -7.28
N ALA A 26 -4.79 9.25 -6.85
CA ALA A 26 -5.18 8.38 -5.74
C ALA A 26 -4.96 6.91 -6.13
N VAL A 27 -4.58 6.08 -5.16
CA VAL A 27 -4.39 4.63 -5.35
C VAL A 27 -5.57 3.92 -4.71
N THR A 28 -6.31 3.16 -5.53
CA THR A 28 -7.40 2.30 -5.04
C THR A 28 -6.92 0.87 -4.93
N ILE A 29 -6.92 0.35 -3.71
CA ILE A 29 -6.60 -1.02 -3.37
C ILE A 29 -7.91 -1.80 -3.31
N THR A 30 -8.01 -2.84 -4.13
CA THR A 30 -9.16 -3.75 -4.15
C THR A 30 -8.64 -5.17 -4.05
N GLY A 31 -9.18 -5.93 -3.11
CA GLY A 31 -8.72 -7.27 -2.80
C GLY A 31 -9.23 -7.71 -1.44
N GLY A 32 -8.61 -8.75 -0.90
CA GLY A 32 -9.01 -9.31 0.38
C GLY A 32 -8.03 -10.35 0.87
N VAL A 33 -8.35 -10.91 2.04
CA VAL A 33 -7.72 -12.15 2.51
C VAL A 33 -8.34 -13.30 1.73
N SER A 34 -7.53 -14.00 0.94
CA SER A 34 -7.99 -15.14 0.13
C SER A 34 -7.90 -16.46 0.85
N ASP A 35 -6.92 -16.58 1.76
CA ASP A 35 -6.64 -17.81 2.47
C ASP A 35 -6.04 -17.50 3.85
N ILE A 36 -6.35 -18.36 4.82
CA ILE A 36 -5.81 -18.28 6.18
C ILE A 36 -5.37 -19.69 6.56
N SER A 37 -4.07 -19.86 6.75
CA SER A 37 -3.50 -21.12 7.21
C SER A 37 -3.28 -21.04 8.72
N PHE A 38 -3.86 -21.98 9.45
CA PHE A 38 -3.76 -22.06 10.91
C PHE A 38 -3.85 -23.51 11.37
N ASN A 39 -3.39 -23.75 12.58
CA ASN A 39 -3.55 -25.03 13.23
C ASN A 39 -4.96 -25.20 13.82
N THR A 40 -5.54 -26.37 13.60
CA THR A 40 -6.90 -26.73 14.04
C THR A 40 -6.94 -27.93 14.98
N THR A 41 -5.77 -28.44 15.39
CA THR A 41 -5.64 -29.70 16.12
C THR A 41 -4.70 -29.57 17.30
N ASP A 42 -5.02 -30.20 18.42
CA ASP A 42 -4.10 -30.25 19.56
C ASP A 42 -2.76 -30.94 19.19
N PRO A 43 -1.62 -30.51 19.77
CA PRO A 43 -1.49 -29.51 20.83
C PRO A 43 -1.54 -28.06 20.33
N GLY A 44 -1.93 -27.13 21.20
CA GLY A 44 -1.99 -25.69 20.95
C GLY A 44 -3.43 -25.19 20.74
N LEU A 45 -3.67 -23.91 21.01
CA LEU A 45 -5.02 -23.34 20.97
C LEU A 45 -5.67 -23.63 19.60
N ILE A 46 -6.74 -24.40 19.61
CA ILE A 46 -7.60 -24.66 18.46
C ILE A 46 -8.28 -23.34 18.12
N ILE A 47 -8.01 -22.85 16.91
CA ILE A 47 -8.60 -21.61 16.44
C ILE A 47 -9.53 -21.83 15.24
N SER A 48 -10.37 -20.84 15.03
CA SER A 48 -11.15 -20.63 13.82
C SER A 48 -10.84 -19.25 13.29
N ALA A 49 -10.66 -19.14 11.98
CA ALA A 49 -10.48 -17.87 11.31
C ALA A 49 -11.26 -17.82 10.00
N ALA A 50 -11.87 -16.68 9.72
CA ALA A 50 -12.62 -16.44 8.48
C ALA A 50 -12.29 -15.05 7.93
N PRO A 51 -12.10 -14.90 6.60
CA PRO A 51 -11.85 -13.61 5.99
C PRO A 51 -13.08 -12.69 6.10
N LEU A 52 -12.85 -11.40 6.23
CA LEU A 52 -13.87 -10.36 6.18
C LEU A 52 -13.71 -9.53 4.91
N SER A 53 -14.83 -9.09 4.33
CA SER A 53 -14.81 -8.18 3.20
C SER A 53 -14.70 -6.74 3.70
N PHE A 54 -13.70 -6.00 3.21
CA PHE A 54 -13.48 -4.60 3.55
C PHE A 54 -13.71 -3.62 2.39
N GLY A 55 -14.23 -4.10 1.26
CA GLY A 55 -14.44 -3.28 0.06
C GLY A 55 -13.14 -2.74 -0.54
N SER A 56 -13.22 -1.57 -1.16
CA SER A 56 -12.06 -0.87 -1.74
C SER A 56 -11.54 0.20 -0.80
N ILE A 57 -10.22 0.31 -0.73
CA ILE A 57 -9.48 1.31 0.06
C ILE A 57 -8.89 2.33 -0.90
N THR A 58 -9.10 3.62 -0.68
CA THR A 58 -8.52 4.68 -1.53
C THR A 58 -7.57 5.53 -0.69
N LEU A 59 -6.29 5.54 -1.09
CA LEU A 59 -5.24 6.32 -0.45
C LEU A 59 -4.81 7.44 -1.39
N ASN A 60 -4.95 8.69 -0.93
CA ASN A 60 -4.82 9.86 -1.81
C ASN A 60 -3.38 10.38 -1.89
N ASN A 61 -2.61 10.18 -0.82
CA ASN A 61 -1.27 10.72 -0.68
C ASN A 61 -0.29 9.68 -0.11
N VAL A 62 1.00 9.88 -0.36
CA VAL A 62 2.03 9.09 0.33
C VAL A 62 1.93 9.34 1.83
N ASN A 63 2.04 8.27 2.61
CA ASN A 63 1.78 8.18 4.05
C ASN A 63 0.30 8.26 4.46
N ASP A 64 -0.63 8.38 3.51
CA ASP A 64 -2.05 8.18 3.79
C ASP A 64 -2.29 6.72 4.21
N PHE A 65 -3.20 6.53 5.17
CA PHE A 65 -3.48 5.21 5.71
C PHE A 65 -4.95 5.02 6.05
N GLN A 66 -5.40 3.77 5.97
CA GLN A 66 -6.74 3.38 6.37
C GLN A 66 -6.70 2.11 7.23
N PHE A 67 -7.52 2.08 8.27
CA PHE A 67 -7.77 0.89 9.07
C PHE A 67 -9.02 0.17 8.55
N VAL A 68 -8.92 -1.14 8.42
CA VAL A 68 -10.05 -2.01 8.08
C VAL A 68 -9.97 -3.31 8.86
N ASP A 69 -11.11 -3.94 9.10
CA ASP A 69 -11.15 -5.29 9.65
C ASP A 69 -11.06 -6.29 8.50
N VAL A 70 -10.08 -7.20 8.54
CA VAL A 70 -9.73 -8.06 7.38
C VAL A 70 -10.07 -9.53 7.57
N MET A 71 -10.20 -9.96 8.81
CA MET A 71 -10.57 -11.33 9.17
C MET A 71 -11.15 -11.34 10.58
N ARG A 72 -11.95 -12.35 10.88
CA ARG A 72 -12.40 -12.67 12.23
C ARG A 72 -11.65 -13.90 12.69
N ILE A 73 -11.07 -13.83 13.88
CA ILE A 73 -10.34 -14.92 14.53
C ILE A 73 -10.99 -15.23 15.88
N GLY A 74 -11.02 -16.50 16.26
CA GLY A 74 -11.55 -16.91 17.54
C GLY A 74 -11.20 -18.35 17.87
N THR A 75 -11.75 -18.84 18.97
CA THR A 75 -11.64 -20.24 19.37
C THR A 75 -13.00 -20.79 19.79
N PRO A 76 -13.33 -22.04 19.41
CA PRO A 76 -14.47 -22.75 19.96
C PRO A 76 -14.19 -23.28 21.39
N GLU A 77 -12.96 -23.21 21.87
CA GLU A 77 -12.57 -23.77 23.16
C GLU A 77 -13.18 -22.99 24.33
N GLY A 78 -13.66 -23.73 25.33
CA GLY A 78 -14.31 -23.16 26.50
C GLY A 78 -13.34 -22.61 27.55
N THR A 79 -12.06 -22.99 27.50
CA THR A 79 -11.03 -22.62 28.48
C THR A 79 -9.66 -22.85 27.86
N VAL A 80 -8.70 -21.96 28.12
CA VAL A 80 -7.28 -22.20 27.83
C VAL A 80 -6.73 -23.17 28.87
N ASN A 81 -6.33 -24.36 28.44
CA ASN A 81 -5.61 -25.30 29.27
C ASN A 81 -4.18 -24.80 29.53
N THR A 82 -4.04 -24.15 30.69
CA THR A 82 -2.76 -23.63 31.21
C THR A 82 -2.17 -24.48 32.33
N ASN A 83 -2.75 -25.66 32.54
CA ASN A 83 -2.63 -26.56 33.69
C ASN A 83 -1.70 -26.18 34.84
N PHE A 84 -2.26 -26.02 36.05
CA PHE A 84 -1.49 -25.82 37.28
C PHE A 84 -0.95 -27.13 37.89
N LEU A 85 -1.44 -28.32 37.47
CA LEU A 85 -1.02 -29.62 38.04
C LEU A 85 -0.89 -30.79 37.02
N SER A 86 -1.19 -30.62 35.73
CA SER A 86 -0.91 -31.63 34.68
C SER A 86 0.23 -31.17 33.76
N LEU A 87 0.99 -32.12 33.24
CA LEU A 87 2.33 -31.92 32.65
C LEU A 87 2.37 -31.37 31.23
N PHE A 88 1.26 -30.90 30.63
CA PHE A 88 1.32 -30.13 29.38
C PHE A 88 0.24 -29.03 29.44
N GLY A 89 0.65 -27.77 29.28
CA GLY A 89 -0.21 -26.61 29.06
C GLY A 89 -0.15 -26.28 27.58
N GLU A 90 -0.71 -27.16 26.77
CA GLU A 90 -0.56 -27.17 25.32
C GLU A 90 -1.06 -25.88 24.66
N ASP A 91 -2.12 -25.26 25.16
CA ASP A 91 -2.73 -24.10 24.51
C ASP A 91 -1.85 -22.84 24.57
N THR A 92 -0.91 -22.80 25.51
CA THR A 92 0.06 -21.71 25.63
C THR A 92 1.19 -21.81 24.60
N THR A 93 1.30 -22.94 23.90
CA THR A 93 2.33 -23.12 22.88
C THR A 93 2.00 -22.30 21.63
N PRO A 94 2.90 -21.39 21.20
CA PRO A 94 2.65 -20.61 19.99
C PRO A 94 2.67 -21.49 18.75
N LEU A 95 1.59 -21.42 17.97
CA LEU A 95 1.49 -22.12 16.70
C LEU A 95 1.42 -21.15 15.53
N PRO A 96 1.98 -21.49 14.36
CA PRO A 96 2.01 -20.60 13.23
C PRO A 96 0.60 -20.34 12.68
N ILE A 97 0.36 -19.09 12.31
CA ILE A 97 -0.76 -18.66 11.48
C ILE A 97 -0.21 -17.84 10.31
N SER A 98 -0.86 -17.89 9.16
CA SER A 98 -0.57 -16.97 8.07
C SER A 98 -1.84 -16.53 7.35
N ALA A 99 -1.89 -15.26 6.96
CA ALA A 99 -2.99 -14.68 6.20
C ALA A 99 -2.49 -14.23 4.84
N THR A 100 -3.03 -14.83 3.78
CA THR A 100 -2.66 -14.55 2.40
C THR A 100 -3.62 -13.52 1.82
N PHE A 101 -3.06 -12.41 1.37
CA PHE A 101 -3.76 -11.34 0.66
C PHE A 101 -3.64 -11.53 -0.84
N THR A 102 -4.75 -11.32 -1.54
CA THR A 102 -4.77 -11.18 -3.00
C THR A 102 -5.42 -9.86 -3.37
N PHE A 103 -4.78 -9.13 -4.27
CA PHE A 103 -5.26 -7.85 -4.79
C PHE A 103 -5.45 -7.93 -6.30
N SER A 104 -6.50 -7.29 -6.78
CA SER A 104 -6.79 -7.10 -8.20
C SER A 104 -6.51 -5.67 -8.68
N SER A 105 -6.39 -4.72 -7.74
CA SER A 105 -6.02 -3.33 -7.97
C SER A 105 -5.16 -2.84 -6.80
N PRO A 106 -4.12 -2.02 -7.04
CA PRO A 106 -3.69 -1.40 -8.31
C PRO A 106 -2.98 -2.34 -9.31
N ALA A 107 -2.62 -3.55 -8.89
CA ALA A 107 -2.08 -4.61 -9.73
C ALA A 107 -2.49 -5.97 -9.18
N SER A 108 -2.30 -7.04 -9.96
CA SER A 108 -2.46 -8.41 -9.48
C SER A 108 -1.31 -8.78 -8.55
N LEU A 109 -1.56 -8.76 -7.24
CA LEU A 109 -0.54 -8.95 -6.20
C LEU A 109 -0.97 -10.02 -5.21
N VAL A 110 0.00 -10.80 -4.73
CA VAL A 110 -0.22 -11.83 -3.72
C VAL A 110 0.89 -11.74 -2.68
N GLY A 111 0.55 -11.84 -1.41
CA GLY A 111 1.51 -11.80 -0.33
C GLY A 111 0.90 -12.27 0.98
N SER A 112 1.73 -12.83 1.85
CA SER A 112 1.26 -13.40 3.12
C SER A 112 1.93 -12.73 4.31
N VAL A 113 1.16 -12.50 5.36
CA VAL A 113 1.65 -12.08 6.67
C VAL A 113 1.60 -13.29 7.59
N SER A 114 2.75 -13.67 8.15
CA SER A 114 2.84 -14.74 9.14
C SER A 114 2.69 -14.19 10.56
N GLY A 115 2.32 -15.06 11.48
CA GLY A 115 2.17 -14.76 12.90
C GLY A 115 2.16 -16.04 13.74
N SER A 116 1.75 -15.90 14.99
CA SER A 116 1.52 -17.04 15.87
C SER A 116 0.28 -16.85 16.73
N THR A 117 -0.38 -17.96 17.03
CA THR A 117 -1.56 -18.01 17.92
C THR A 117 -1.23 -18.79 19.17
N PHE A 118 -1.75 -18.32 20.31
CA PHE A 118 -1.55 -18.94 21.61
C PHE A 118 -2.66 -18.52 22.58
N GLY A 119 -2.92 -19.35 23.56
CA GLY A 119 -3.75 -19.05 24.71
C GLY A 119 -2.92 -18.55 25.90
N TYR A 120 -3.53 -17.77 26.78
CA TYR A 120 -2.95 -17.40 28.07
C TYR A 120 -4.04 -17.06 29.09
N ILE A 121 -3.69 -17.10 30.38
CA ILE A 121 -4.57 -16.62 31.46
C ILE A 121 -4.02 -15.30 31.98
N ALA A 122 -4.88 -14.29 32.05
CA ALA A 122 -4.60 -13.04 32.76
C ALA A 122 -5.54 -12.84 33.96
N PRO A 123 -5.05 -12.43 35.12
CA PRO A 123 -5.92 -12.03 36.23
C PRO A 123 -6.56 -10.67 35.91
N LEU A 124 -7.85 -10.52 36.22
CA LEU A 124 -8.61 -9.26 36.15
C LEU A 124 -8.86 -8.68 34.74
N THR A 125 -8.77 -9.48 33.68
CA THR A 125 -9.21 -9.08 32.32
C THR A 125 -10.57 -9.67 31.97
N SER A 126 -11.20 -9.14 30.92
CA SER A 126 -12.52 -9.62 30.42
C SER A 126 -12.49 -11.06 29.89
N CYS A 127 -11.30 -11.59 29.57
CA CYS A 127 -11.06 -12.98 29.20
C CYS A 127 -10.19 -13.71 30.23
N GLY A 128 -10.16 -13.24 31.48
CA GLY A 128 -9.24 -13.74 32.50
C GLY A 128 -9.58 -15.12 33.09
N PHE A 129 -8.95 -15.47 34.21
CA PHE A 129 -9.08 -16.77 34.89
C PHE A 129 -10.53 -17.26 35.12
N LEU A 130 -11.45 -16.35 35.44
CA LEU A 130 -12.87 -16.68 35.67
C LEU A 130 -13.68 -16.83 34.37
N ALA A 131 -13.13 -16.41 33.24
CA ALA A 131 -13.77 -16.38 31.92
C ALA A 131 -13.16 -17.41 30.95
N GLY A 132 -12.47 -18.44 31.47
CA GLY A 132 -11.87 -19.51 30.67
C GLY A 132 -10.48 -19.20 30.12
N GLY A 133 -10.11 -17.93 29.93
CA GLY A 133 -8.82 -17.56 29.37
C GLY A 133 -8.93 -16.72 28.09
N CYS A 134 -7.78 -16.27 27.63
CA CYS A 134 -7.65 -15.42 26.46
C CYS A 134 -6.93 -16.19 25.34
N GLY A 135 -7.49 -16.17 24.14
CA GLY A 135 -6.75 -16.47 22.92
C GLY A 135 -6.14 -15.20 22.35
N ALA A 136 -4.95 -15.30 21.77
CA ALA A 136 -4.30 -14.20 21.08
C ALA A 136 -3.68 -14.64 19.76
N VAL A 137 -3.61 -13.69 18.84
CA VAL A 137 -2.75 -13.74 17.66
C VAL A 137 -1.76 -12.60 17.73
N SER A 138 -0.50 -12.93 17.49
CA SER A 138 0.57 -11.95 17.29
C SER A 138 1.09 -12.06 15.87
N TRP A 139 1.07 -10.95 15.14
CA TRP A 139 1.48 -10.89 13.75
C TRP A 139 2.95 -10.46 13.64
N GLY A 140 3.62 -10.97 12.61
CA GLY A 140 4.99 -10.63 12.29
C GLY A 140 5.11 -9.28 11.60
N ALA A 141 6.22 -9.12 10.87
CA ALA A 141 6.51 -7.88 10.16
C ALA A 141 5.43 -7.55 9.10
N PRO A 142 5.14 -6.26 8.85
CA PRO A 142 4.30 -5.84 7.75
C PRO A 142 4.84 -6.33 6.40
N ILE A 143 3.94 -6.55 5.45
CA ILE A 143 4.29 -6.89 4.07
C ILE A 143 4.23 -5.64 3.17
N LEU A 144 5.16 -5.58 2.21
CA LEU A 144 5.23 -4.52 1.21
C LEU A 144 4.80 -5.06 -0.15
N PHE A 145 3.90 -4.34 -0.81
CA PHE A 145 3.36 -4.65 -2.11
C PHE A 145 3.80 -3.62 -3.14
N ASN A 146 4.55 -4.07 -4.15
CA ASN A 146 5.01 -3.22 -5.25
C ASN A 146 4.04 -3.38 -6.43
N PHE A 147 3.46 -2.27 -6.90
CA PHE A 147 2.48 -2.29 -7.99
C PHE A 147 2.98 -1.65 -9.29
N GLY A 148 4.30 -1.51 -9.43
CA GLY A 148 4.97 -1.02 -10.64
C GLY A 148 5.28 0.48 -10.62
N ASN A 149 6.22 0.90 -11.45
CA ASN A 149 6.67 2.30 -11.60
C ASN A 149 7.03 2.98 -10.26
N GLY A 150 7.67 2.24 -9.35
CA GLY A 150 8.02 2.71 -8.01
C GLY A 150 6.85 2.81 -7.02
N GLY A 151 5.62 2.48 -7.43
CA GLY A 151 4.45 2.45 -6.56
C GLY A 151 4.51 1.32 -5.54
N GLN A 152 4.28 1.66 -4.28
CA GLN A 152 4.32 0.70 -3.18
C GLN A 152 3.29 1.04 -2.09
N PHE A 153 2.60 0.03 -1.58
CA PHE A 153 1.82 0.13 -0.34
C PHE A 153 2.23 -0.97 0.65
N LYS A 154 1.94 -0.73 1.92
CA LYS A 154 2.24 -1.63 3.03
C LYS A 154 0.95 -2.11 3.66
N VAL A 155 0.93 -3.38 4.07
CA VAL A 155 -0.15 -3.97 4.87
C VAL A 155 0.45 -4.47 6.17
N GLU A 156 -0.14 -4.02 7.27
CA GLU A 156 0.26 -4.36 8.64
C GLU A 156 -0.96 -4.90 9.37
N LEU A 157 -0.82 -6.05 10.02
CA LEU A 157 -1.86 -6.65 10.85
C LEU A 157 -1.62 -6.30 12.32
N PHE A 158 -2.70 -6.07 13.05
CA PHE A 158 -2.64 -5.78 14.48
C PHE A 158 -2.91 -7.03 15.31
N ASP A 159 -2.08 -7.19 16.33
CA ASP A 159 -2.26 -8.20 17.37
C ASP A 159 -3.64 -8.06 17.99
N THR A 160 -4.29 -9.20 18.19
CA THR A 160 -5.69 -9.24 18.62
C THR A 160 -5.85 -10.29 19.70
N THR A 161 -6.62 -9.97 20.74
CA THR A 161 -6.99 -10.88 21.83
C THR A 161 -8.50 -11.09 21.83
N PHE A 162 -8.93 -12.31 22.14
CA PHE A 162 -10.32 -12.72 22.26
C PHE A 162 -10.51 -13.64 23.47
N GLY A 163 -11.74 -13.74 23.98
CA GLY A 163 -12.06 -14.68 25.05
C GLY A 163 -12.17 -16.12 24.57
N THR A 164 -12.09 -17.07 25.51
CA THR A 164 -12.31 -18.50 25.25
C THR A 164 -13.57 -18.97 26.01
N PRO A 165 -14.69 -19.28 25.34
CA PRO A 165 -14.91 -19.22 23.90
C PRO A 165 -15.17 -17.77 23.44
N GLY A 166 -14.83 -17.47 22.18
CA GLY A 166 -14.99 -16.12 21.68
C GLY A 166 -14.24 -15.85 20.39
N ALA A 167 -14.52 -14.69 19.81
CA ALA A 167 -13.90 -14.23 18.58
C ALA A 167 -13.80 -12.70 18.54
N ALA A 168 -12.78 -12.21 17.84
CA ALA A 168 -12.51 -10.80 17.61
C ALA A 168 -12.11 -10.56 16.15
N ASP A 169 -12.31 -9.34 15.69
CA ASP A 169 -11.93 -8.94 14.34
C ASP A 169 -10.48 -8.43 14.34
N VAL A 170 -9.68 -8.94 13.42
CA VAL A 170 -8.30 -8.51 13.22
C VAL A 170 -8.29 -7.28 12.34
N LYS A 171 -7.70 -6.21 12.87
CA LYS A 171 -7.48 -4.95 12.16
C LYS A 171 -6.24 -5.05 11.28
N ALA A 172 -6.31 -4.41 10.12
CA ALA A 172 -5.17 -4.13 9.27
C ALA A 172 -5.03 -2.63 9.01
N ARG A 173 -3.79 -2.17 8.89
CA ARG A 173 -3.46 -0.83 8.40
C ARG A 173 -2.87 -0.96 7.00
N PHE A 174 -3.50 -0.28 6.06
CA PHE A 174 -2.98 -0.07 4.72
C PHE A 174 -2.31 1.29 4.68
N THR A 175 -1.09 1.38 4.18
CA THR A 175 -0.36 2.67 4.08
C THR A 175 0.28 2.79 2.70
N LEU A 176 0.04 3.92 2.03
CA LEU A 176 0.69 4.20 0.76
C LEU A 176 2.12 4.68 1.03
N LEU A 177 3.14 3.96 0.54
CA LEU A 177 4.54 4.31 0.75
C LEU A 177 5.13 5.08 -0.43
N ALA A 178 4.65 4.80 -1.63
CA ALA A 178 5.06 5.50 -2.84
C ALA A 178 3.93 5.44 -3.87
N ASN A 179 3.74 6.53 -4.62
CA ASN A 179 2.79 6.55 -5.73
C ASN A 179 3.44 5.99 -7.00
N SER A 180 2.69 5.30 -7.85
CA SER A 180 3.20 4.95 -9.18
C SER A 180 3.27 6.21 -10.01
N VAL A 181 4.48 6.67 -10.30
CA VAL A 181 4.67 7.78 -11.23
C VAL A 181 4.79 7.17 -12.61
N PRO A 182 3.88 7.45 -13.56
CA PRO A 182 4.06 6.98 -14.93
C PRO A 182 5.44 7.43 -15.41
N GLU A 183 6.25 6.46 -15.83
CA GLU A 183 7.56 6.73 -16.39
C GLU A 183 7.46 7.77 -17.52
N PRO A 184 8.50 8.59 -17.66
CA PRO A 184 8.29 10.01 -17.62
C PRO A 184 7.92 10.53 -19.00
N ALA A 185 6.64 10.91 -19.17
CA ALA A 185 6.23 11.82 -20.22
C ALA A 185 7.10 13.10 -20.22
N THR A 186 7.77 13.43 -19.11
CA THR A 186 8.81 14.47 -19.03
C THR A 186 9.93 14.26 -20.03
N TRP A 187 10.45 13.05 -20.23
CA TRP A 187 11.56 12.84 -21.16
C TRP A 187 11.07 12.93 -22.60
N ALA A 188 9.87 12.43 -22.88
CA ALA A 188 9.22 12.62 -24.17
C ALA A 188 8.94 14.10 -24.45
N MET A 189 8.47 14.86 -23.47
CA MET A 189 8.23 16.31 -23.57
C MET A 189 9.53 17.11 -23.70
N LEU A 190 10.61 16.70 -23.03
CA LEU A 190 11.94 17.32 -23.19
C LEU A 190 12.50 17.05 -24.59
N ILE A 191 12.46 15.80 -25.05
CA ILE A 191 12.89 15.44 -26.40
C ILE A 191 12.04 16.16 -27.44
N PHE A 192 10.72 16.22 -27.25
CA PHE A 192 9.81 16.94 -28.12
C PHE A 192 10.11 18.45 -28.11
N GLY A 193 10.30 19.06 -26.95
CA GLY A 193 10.64 20.47 -26.80
C GLY A 193 11.97 20.83 -27.46
N PHE A 194 13.02 20.05 -27.20
CA PHE A 194 14.33 20.23 -27.85
C PHE A 194 14.26 19.96 -29.36
N GLY A 195 13.51 18.95 -29.78
CA GLY A 195 13.28 18.63 -31.19
C GLY A 195 12.55 19.76 -31.92
N ALA A 196 11.53 20.34 -31.31
CA ALA A 196 10.78 21.48 -31.87
C ALA A 196 11.67 22.73 -32.01
N ILE A 197 12.48 23.04 -31.00
CA ILE A 197 13.43 24.17 -31.05
C ILE A 197 14.49 23.93 -32.15
N GLY A 198 15.06 22.73 -32.21
CA GLY A 198 16.02 22.35 -33.25
C GLY A 198 15.46 22.46 -34.67
N ALA A 199 14.22 22.00 -34.87
CA ALA A 199 13.52 22.09 -36.15
C ALA A 199 13.25 23.56 -36.55
N ALA A 200 12.85 24.41 -35.59
CA ALA A 200 12.63 25.83 -35.83
C ALA A 200 13.91 26.56 -36.26
N MET A 201 15.05 26.26 -35.63
CA MET A 201 16.35 26.82 -36.03
C MET A 201 16.76 26.40 -37.44
N ARG A 202 16.52 25.13 -37.80
CA ARG A 202 16.87 24.60 -39.13
C ARG A 202 16.01 25.17 -40.26
N ARG A 203 14.80 25.67 -39.95
CA ARG A 203 13.88 26.30 -40.91
C ARG A 203 14.27 27.73 -41.28
N ARG A 204 15.17 28.41 -40.55
CA ARG A 204 15.64 29.75 -40.96
C ARG A 204 16.41 29.63 -42.29
N GLN A 205 15.81 30.19 -43.34
CA GLN A 205 16.30 30.13 -44.71
C GLN A 205 17.74 30.62 -44.83
N ARG A 206 18.56 29.86 -45.58
CA ARG A 206 19.91 30.29 -45.99
C ARG A 206 19.77 31.63 -46.71
N GLN A 207 20.32 32.69 -46.14
CA GLN A 207 20.39 33.97 -46.82
C GLN A 207 21.41 33.82 -47.95
N THR A 208 20.92 33.83 -49.19
CA THR A 208 21.77 33.87 -50.38
C THR A 208 22.43 35.24 -50.39
N VAL A 209 23.67 35.31 -49.90
CA VAL A 209 24.47 36.52 -50.00
C VAL A 209 24.90 36.65 -51.45
N SER A 210 24.30 37.61 -52.16
CA SER A 210 24.72 38.00 -53.51
C SER A 210 25.89 38.97 -53.38
N TYR A 211 27.04 38.60 -53.93
CA TYR A 211 28.20 39.46 -54.03
C TYR A 211 28.22 40.09 -55.42
N THR A 212 28.25 41.43 -55.49
CA THR A 212 28.52 42.19 -56.72
C THR A 212 29.96 42.68 -56.64
N PHE A 213 30.77 42.36 -57.65
CA PHE A 213 32.11 42.89 -57.79
C PHE A 213 32.08 44.17 -58.62
N ALA A 214 32.88 45.16 -58.21
CA ALA A 214 33.06 46.45 -58.86
C ALA A 214 34.36 46.45 -59.69
#